data_AF-A0A553RQK6-F1
#
_entry.id   AF-A0A553RQK6-F1
#
_cell.length_a   1.000
_cell.length_b   1.000
_cell.length_c   1.000
_cell.angle_alpha   90.00
_cell.angle_beta   90.00
_cell.angle_gamma   90.00
#
_symmetry.space_group_name_H-M   'P 1'
#
loop_
_entity.id
_entity.type
_entity.pdbx_description
1 polymer ?
#
loop_
_entity_poly.entity_id
_entity_poly.type
_entity_poly.pdbx_seq_one_letter_code
_entity_poly.pdbx_strand_id
1 'polypeptide(L)'
;MTDRYQLVNSYGLFRRMTGVGGRPEVVIEGSLDRNTWTEIEFMYKPGNTSAAPPVVTPHQPRLDWQMWFAALGPHSQSPWFSSLLHRLLQGKADVIRLVQTDKSQYPFSKQPPVYLRAHRYKYWFTEPKKDGSLPHRWWRRVYVEEFYPTVHLGDSFLEQMLVQNGLKDKAPPRRSSKAWLARALRVIGEHVREMPAPLLIWTLFCSAVTICLLNALWSDKHHQEQHTGPQNKEHKDEKKVEEETKAEKVATSEEKLMEEVEEDQKDEELGEEVEADQTEEVEEDQKEEVEDKQKE
;
A
#
# COMPACT_ATOMS: atom_id res chain seq x y z
N MET A 1 -9.62 -12.17 27.60
CA MET A 1 -10.40 -12.01 28.85
C MET A 1 -10.80 -10.54 29.05
N THR A 2 -9.95 -9.58 28.70
CA THR A 2 -10.21 -8.13 28.74
C THR A 2 -11.09 -7.59 27.60
N ASP A 3 -11.08 -8.23 26.42
CA ASP A 3 -11.87 -7.83 25.22
C ASP A 3 -13.40 -7.73 25.49
N ARG A 4 -13.92 -8.51 26.43
CA ARG A 4 -15.35 -8.50 26.83
C ARG A 4 -15.74 -7.23 27.57
N TYR A 5 -14.79 -6.62 28.27
CA TYR A 5 -15.02 -5.46 29.14
C TYR A 5 -14.54 -4.16 28.49
N GLN A 6 -14.05 -4.21 27.23
CA GLN A 6 -13.48 -3.07 26.49
C GLN A 6 -12.39 -2.27 27.25
N LEU A 7 -11.81 -2.84 28.31
CA LEU A 7 -10.86 -2.17 29.20
C LEU A 7 -9.51 -1.81 28.55
N VAL A 8 -9.17 -2.44 27.43
CA VAL A 8 -7.97 -2.13 26.66
C VAL A 8 -8.28 -2.25 25.17
N ASN A 9 -7.94 -1.21 24.40
CA ASN A 9 -8.00 -1.28 22.96
C ASN A 9 -6.72 -1.90 22.41
N SER A 10 -6.86 -2.79 21.43
CA SER A 10 -5.71 -3.43 20.81
C SER A 10 -5.27 -2.60 19.59
N TYR A 11 -4.26 -1.77 19.77
CA TYR A 11 -3.69 -0.95 18.69
C TYR A 11 -2.79 -1.79 17.77
N GLY A 12 -3.02 -1.70 16.46
CA GLY A 12 -2.17 -2.35 15.47
C GLY A 12 -2.80 -2.38 14.08
N LEU A 13 -2.01 -2.02 13.05
CA LEU A 13 -2.47 -1.88 11.66
C LEU A 13 -3.12 -3.17 11.08
N PHE A 14 -2.80 -4.35 11.63
CA PHE A 14 -3.44 -5.63 11.31
C PHE A 14 -3.58 -6.54 12.54
N ARG A 15 -4.43 -6.14 13.50
CA ARG A 15 -4.68 -6.87 14.76
C ARG A 15 -4.99 -8.37 14.56
N ARG A 16 -5.70 -8.73 13.50
CA ARG A 16 -5.89 -10.13 13.07
C ARG A 16 -5.48 -10.27 11.62
N MET A 17 -4.34 -10.91 11.40
CA MET A 17 -3.91 -11.25 10.05
C MET A 17 -4.86 -12.26 9.42
N THR A 18 -5.34 -11.94 8.21
CA THR A 18 -6.06 -12.91 7.39
C THR A 18 -5.07 -13.92 6.82
N GLY A 19 -5.49 -15.17 6.60
CA GLY A 19 -4.66 -16.18 5.93
C GLY A 19 -4.22 -17.37 6.78
N VAL A 20 -4.57 -17.42 8.07
CA VAL A 20 -4.32 -18.60 8.95
C VAL A 20 -4.94 -19.89 8.37
N GLY A 21 -6.01 -19.76 7.57
CA GLY A 21 -6.62 -20.87 6.83
C GLY A 21 -6.33 -20.84 5.33
N GLY A 22 -5.34 -20.09 4.85
CA GLY A 22 -5.06 -19.79 3.44
C GLY A 22 -5.50 -18.38 3.04
N ARG A 23 -4.71 -17.73 2.18
CA ARG A 23 -4.94 -16.36 1.70
C ARG A 23 -6.02 -16.37 0.60
N PRO A 24 -7.17 -15.70 0.80
CA PRO A 24 -8.17 -15.57 -0.26
C PRO A 24 -7.64 -14.63 -1.35
N GLU A 25 -7.87 -15.00 -2.60
CA GLU A 25 -7.43 -14.24 -3.77
C GLU A 25 -8.52 -14.24 -4.83
N VAL A 26 -8.80 -13.07 -5.39
CA VAL A 26 -9.65 -12.93 -6.57
C VAL A 26 -8.79 -13.04 -7.81
N VAL A 27 -9.17 -13.95 -8.70
CA VAL A 27 -8.55 -14.19 -10.01
C VAL A 27 -9.53 -13.71 -11.07
N ILE A 28 -9.06 -12.80 -11.92
CA ILE A 28 -9.82 -12.28 -13.05
C ILE A 28 -9.47 -13.13 -14.28
N GLU A 29 -10.48 -13.57 -15.00
CA GLU A 29 -10.33 -14.28 -16.27
C GLU A 29 -10.97 -13.49 -17.39
N GLY A 30 -10.30 -13.43 -18.53
CA GLY A 30 -10.83 -12.87 -19.76
C GLY A 30 -11.09 -13.92 -20.82
N SER A 31 -11.99 -13.59 -21.74
CA SER A 31 -12.32 -14.43 -22.88
C SER A 31 -12.69 -13.58 -24.09
N LEU A 32 -12.42 -14.11 -25.29
CA LEU A 32 -12.83 -13.54 -26.56
C LEU A 32 -14.13 -14.17 -27.10
N ASP A 33 -14.41 -15.42 -26.71
CA ASP A 33 -15.46 -16.27 -27.28
C ASP A 33 -16.43 -16.83 -26.23
N ARG A 34 -16.21 -16.50 -24.95
CA ARG A 34 -16.94 -17.00 -23.76
C ARG A 34 -16.71 -18.47 -23.40
N ASN A 35 -15.95 -19.21 -24.22
CA ASN A 35 -15.66 -20.62 -24.00
C ASN A 35 -14.24 -20.83 -23.45
N THR A 36 -13.28 -20.13 -24.04
CA THR A 36 -11.87 -20.19 -23.63
C THR A 36 -11.56 -19.04 -22.68
N TRP A 37 -11.15 -19.37 -21.46
CA TRP A 37 -10.87 -18.40 -20.41
C TRP A 37 -9.38 -18.38 -20.10
N THR A 38 -8.81 -17.19 -20.02
CA THR A 38 -7.40 -16.99 -19.68
C THR A 38 -7.30 -16.08 -18.46
N GLU A 39 -6.57 -16.53 -17.45
CA GLU A 39 -6.31 -15.76 -16.23
C GLU A 39 -5.46 -14.53 -16.56
N ILE A 40 -5.87 -13.37 -16.02
CA ILE A 40 -5.10 -12.14 -16.08
C ILE A 40 -4.19 -12.11 -14.85
N GLU A 41 -2.91 -12.33 -15.07
CA GLU A 41 -1.89 -12.34 -14.02
C GLU A 41 -1.55 -10.92 -13.57
N PHE A 42 -1.53 -10.73 -12.26
CA PHE A 42 -1.13 -9.47 -11.61
C PHE A 42 0.36 -9.51 -11.26
N MET A 43 1.00 -8.34 -11.20
CA MET A 43 2.44 -8.26 -10.98
C MET A 43 2.89 -8.75 -9.59
N TYR A 44 2.12 -8.52 -8.53
CA TYR A 44 2.64 -8.63 -7.16
C TYR A 44 1.83 -9.53 -6.23
N LYS A 45 0.52 -9.66 -6.43
CA LYS A 45 -0.31 -10.63 -5.69
C LYS A 45 -0.14 -12.05 -6.23
N PRO A 46 -0.47 -13.09 -5.43
CA PRO A 46 -0.51 -14.46 -5.92
C PRO A 46 -1.48 -14.64 -7.10
N GLY A 47 -1.06 -15.45 -8.06
CA GLY A 47 -1.80 -15.81 -9.27
C GLY A 47 -1.31 -17.17 -9.76
N ASN A 48 -0.41 -17.19 -10.72
CA ASN A 48 0.27 -18.39 -11.19
C ASN A 48 0.91 -19.19 -10.05
N THR A 49 0.52 -20.47 -9.90
CA THR A 49 0.99 -21.34 -8.82
C THR A 49 2.49 -21.68 -8.88
N SER A 50 3.10 -21.55 -10.07
CA SER A 50 4.52 -21.81 -10.27
C SER A 50 5.39 -20.56 -10.13
N ALA A 51 4.78 -19.37 -9.96
CA ALA A 51 5.53 -18.12 -9.81
C ALA A 51 5.93 -17.90 -8.34
N ALA A 52 7.20 -17.55 -8.13
CA ALA A 52 7.70 -17.16 -6.83
C ALA A 52 7.06 -15.82 -6.40
N PRO A 53 6.81 -15.60 -5.09
CA PRO A 53 6.43 -14.29 -4.59
C PRO A 53 7.53 -13.26 -4.91
N PRO A 54 7.20 -12.10 -5.50
CA PRO A 54 8.20 -11.07 -5.78
C PRO A 54 8.61 -10.32 -4.51
N VAL A 55 9.86 -9.85 -4.49
CA VAL A 55 10.33 -8.88 -3.49
C VAL A 55 9.98 -7.48 -4.00
N VAL A 56 8.99 -6.84 -3.37
CA VAL A 56 8.44 -5.57 -3.86
C VAL A 56 8.86 -4.36 -3.02
N THR A 57 9.36 -4.57 -1.80
CA THR A 57 9.84 -3.49 -0.92
C THR A 57 10.85 -2.62 -1.66
N PRO A 58 10.79 -1.28 -1.57
CA PRO A 58 9.86 -0.45 -0.78
C PRO A 58 8.57 -0.03 -1.52
N HIS A 59 8.30 -0.59 -2.70
CA HIS A 59 7.08 -0.32 -3.43
C HIS A 59 5.85 -0.88 -2.72
N GLN A 60 4.77 -0.09 -2.64
CA GLN A 60 3.49 -0.51 -2.11
C GLN A 60 2.48 -0.66 -3.26
N PRO A 61 2.22 -1.88 -3.77
CA PRO A 61 1.35 -2.09 -4.91
C PRO A 61 -0.12 -1.88 -4.52
N ARG A 62 -0.63 -0.67 -4.80
CA ARG A 62 -1.95 -0.23 -4.31
C ARG A 62 -3.11 -1.05 -4.88
N LEU A 63 -3.06 -1.44 -6.16
CA LEU A 63 -4.12 -2.24 -6.76
C LEU A 63 -4.14 -3.66 -6.19
N ASP A 64 -2.99 -4.34 -6.15
CA ASP A 64 -2.84 -5.68 -5.58
C ASP A 64 -3.28 -5.72 -4.10
N TRP A 65 -2.99 -4.65 -3.36
CA TRP A 65 -3.44 -4.48 -1.99
C TRP A 65 -4.98 -4.34 -1.89
N GLN A 66 -5.59 -3.54 -2.76
CA GLN A 66 -7.04 -3.43 -2.84
C GLN A 66 -7.70 -4.76 -3.25
N MET A 67 -7.07 -5.53 -4.15
CA MET A 67 -7.52 -6.87 -4.53
C MET A 67 -7.52 -7.85 -3.35
N TRP A 68 -6.52 -7.77 -2.47
CA TRP A 68 -6.49 -8.56 -1.24
C TRP A 68 -7.68 -8.24 -0.34
N PHE A 69 -7.99 -6.96 -0.11
CA PHE A 69 -9.18 -6.57 0.65
C PHE A 69 -10.48 -7.02 -0.02
N ALA A 70 -10.59 -6.86 -1.35
CA ALA A 70 -11.77 -7.30 -2.09
C ALA A 70 -12.04 -8.80 -1.91
N ALA A 71 -10.99 -9.62 -1.81
CA ALA A 71 -11.11 -11.06 -1.61
C ALA A 71 -11.67 -11.45 -0.23
N LEU A 72 -11.65 -10.54 0.76
CA LEU A 72 -12.13 -10.82 2.12
C LEU A 72 -13.66 -10.79 2.26
N GLY A 73 -14.35 -10.16 1.31
CA GLY A 73 -15.80 -10.00 1.33
C GLY A 73 -16.46 -10.37 0.00
N PRO A 74 -17.77 -10.15 -0.13
CA PRO A 74 -18.46 -10.19 -1.42
C PRO A 74 -18.08 -8.99 -2.30
N HIS A 75 -18.24 -9.13 -3.61
CA HIS A 75 -17.91 -8.07 -4.57
C HIS A 75 -18.68 -6.75 -4.33
N SER A 76 -19.86 -6.81 -3.72
CA SER A 76 -20.69 -5.63 -3.40
C SER A 76 -20.01 -4.67 -2.41
N GLN A 77 -19.09 -5.16 -1.57
CA GLN A 77 -18.30 -4.32 -0.66
C GLN A 77 -17.12 -3.62 -1.36
N SER A 78 -16.82 -3.99 -2.61
CA SER A 78 -15.71 -3.43 -3.40
C SER A 78 -16.23 -2.84 -4.72
N PRO A 79 -17.01 -1.75 -4.69
CA PRO A 79 -17.67 -1.21 -5.88
C PRO A 79 -16.69 -0.78 -6.98
N TRP A 80 -15.49 -0.34 -6.60
CA TRP A 80 -14.40 0.00 -7.51
C TRP A 80 -14.01 -1.17 -8.44
N PHE A 81 -14.25 -2.42 -8.03
CA PHE A 81 -13.94 -3.61 -8.82
C PHE A 81 -14.76 -3.66 -10.12
N SER A 82 -16.02 -3.24 -10.09
CA SER A 82 -16.86 -3.14 -11.29
C SER A 82 -16.28 -2.13 -12.29
N SER A 83 -15.75 -1.01 -11.79
CA SER A 83 -15.06 -0.01 -12.63
C SER A 83 -13.74 -0.56 -13.20
N LEU A 84 -12.98 -1.34 -12.41
CA LEU A 84 -11.80 -2.04 -12.92
C LEU A 84 -12.14 -2.94 -14.11
N LEU A 85 -13.13 -3.84 -13.96
CA LEU A 85 -13.54 -4.75 -15.03
C LEU A 85 -14.03 -3.98 -16.26
N HIS A 86 -14.87 -2.96 -16.08
CA HIS A 86 -15.34 -2.12 -17.16
C HIS A 86 -14.20 -1.46 -17.95
N ARG A 87 -13.18 -0.94 -17.26
CA ARG A 87 -12.01 -0.31 -17.91
C ARG A 87 -11.09 -1.32 -18.59
N LEU A 88 -10.99 -2.54 -18.08
CA LEU A 88 -10.26 -3.64 -18.72
C LEU A 88 -10.96 -4.10 -20.00
N LEU A 89 -12.29 -4.25 -19.98
CA LEU A 89 -13.10 -4.54 -21.18
C LEU A 89 -12.96 -3.45 -22.24
N GLN A 90 -12.84 -2.18 -21.83
CA GLN A 90 -12.55 -1.06 -22.73
C GLN A 90 -11.11 -1.05 -23.30
N GLY A 91 -10.23 -1.92 -22.81
CA GLY A 91 -8.82 -1.95 -23.21
C GLY A 91 -8.04 -0.70 -22.80
N LYS A 92 -8.40 -0.05 -21.68
CA LYS A 92 -7.72 1.18 -21.25
C LYS A 92 -6.29 0.88 -20.80
N ALA A 93 -5.32 1.35 -21.59
CA ALA A 93 -3.89 1.13 -21.35
C ALA A 93 -3.42 1.55 -19.94
N ASP A 94 -3.95 2.67 -19.40
CA ASP A 94 -3.63 3.12 -18.04
C ASP A 94 -4.00 2.07 -16.98
N VAL A 95 -5.14 1.39 -17.14
CA VAL A 95 -5.63 0.38 -16.19
C VAL A 95 -4.92 -0.95 -16.38
N ILE A 96 -4.68 -1.34 -17.64
CA ILE A 96 -3.89 -2.54 -17.94
C ILE A 96 -2.51 -2.46 -17.30
N ARG A 97 -1.84 -1.30 -17.38
CA ARG A 97 -0.52 -1.08 -16.74
C ARG A 97 -0.54 -1.17 -15.21
N LEU A 98 -1.68 -0.91 -14.56
CA LEU A 98 -1.79 -1.13 -13.11
C LEU A 98 -1.78 -2.62 -12.76
N VAL A 99 -2.29 -3.46 -13.67
CA VAL A 99 -2.34 -4.92 -13.50
C VAL A 99 -1.02 -5.56 -13.93
N GLN A 100 -0.52 -5.17 -15.11
CA GLN A 100 0.67 -5.71 -15.73
C GLN A 100 1.37 -4.67 -16.62
N THR A 101 2.57 -4.26 -16.21
CA THR A 101 3.41 -3.35 -17.01
C THR A 101 4.04 -4.06 -18.21
N ASP A 102 4.39 -5.34 -18.06
CA ASP A 102 4.97 -6.14 -19.15
C ASP A 102 3.88 -6.61 -20.13
N LYS A 103 3.80 -5.95 -21.28
CA LYS A 103 2.83 -6.24 -22.34
C LYS A 103 2.87 -7.70 -22.82
N SER A 104 4.00 -8.39 -22.71
CA SER A 104 4.13 -9.79 -23.12
C SER A 104 3.42 -10.76 -22.17
N GLN A 105 3.30 -10.38 -20.89
CA GLN A 105 2.62 -11.18 -19.86
C GLN A 105 1.12 -10.91 -19.81
N TYR A 106 0.65 -9.79 -20.37
CA TYR A 106 -0.78 -9.49 -20.43
C TYR A 106 -1.44 -10.22 -21.62
N PRO A 107 -2.34 -11.21 -21.40
CA PRO A 107 -2.85 -12.07 -22.47
C PRO A 107 -3.66 -11.33 -23.55
N PHE A 108 -4.26 -10.20 -23.19
CA PHE A 108 -5.16 -9.41 -24.03
C PHE A 108 -4.48 -8.13 -24.55
N SER A 109 -3.16 -8.18 -24.79
CA SER A 109 -2.38 -7.02 -25.25
C SER A 109 -2.69 -6.62 -26.70
N LYS A 110 -3.07 -7.58 -27.55
CA LYS A 110 -3.43 -7.33 -28.96
C LYS A 110 -4.85 -6.78 -29.13
N GLN A 111 -5.79 -7.29 -28.34
CA GLN A 111 -7.18 -6.88 -28.33
C GLN A 111 -7.76 -7.07 -26.93
N PRO A 112 -8.62 -6.15 -26.45
CA PRO A 112 -9.23 -6.29 -25.14
C PRO A 112 -10.12 -7.55 -25.07
N PRO A 113 -10.32 -8.11 -23.86
CA PRO A 113 -11.24 -9.22 -23.67
C PRO A 113 -12.68 -8.75 -23.97
N VAL A 114 -13.49 -9.63 -24.56
CA VAL A 114 -14.92 -9.37 -24.81
C VAL A 114 -15.74 -9.67 -23.57
N TYR A 115 -15.32 -10.69 -22.82
CA TYR A 115 -15.94 -11.12 -21.58
C TYR A 115 -14.91 -11.14 -20.45
N LEU A 116 -15.33 -10.74 -19.27
CA LEU A 116 -14.58 -10.92 -18.02
C LEU A 116 -15.45 -11.66 -17.01
N ARG A 117 -14.82 -12.47 -16.16
CA ARG A 117 -15.41 -13.03 -14.95
C ARG A 117 -14.36 -13.04 -13.84
N ALA A 118 -14.78 -13.23 -12.59
CA ALA A 118 -13.84 -13.37 -11.50
C ALA A 118 -14.23 -14.46 -10.52
N HIS A 119 -13.22 -15.21 -10.09
CA HIS A 119 -13.35 -16.33 -9.17
C HIS A 119 -12.54 -16.08 -7.92
N ARG A 120 -13.04 -16.53 -6.77
CA ARG A 120 -12.30 -16.51 -5.52
C ARG A 120 -11.65 -17.87 -5.29
N TYR A 121 -10.35 -17.83 -5.03
CA TYR A 121 -9.56 -18.98 -4.64
C TYR A 121 -8.98 -18.75 -3.25
N LYS A 122 -8.52 -19.84 -2.64
CA LYS A 122 -7.71 -19.79 -1.43
C LYS A 122 -6.33 -20.34 -1.74
N TYR A 123 -5.29 -19.61 -1.38
CA TYR A 123 -3.89 -19.90 -1.67
C TYR A 123 -3.13 -20.26 -0.40
N TRP A 124 -2.21 -21.22 -0.52
CA TRP A 124 -1.21 -21.55 0.49
C TRP A 124 0.13 -21.74 -0.20
N PHE A 125 1.21 -21.53 0.54
CA PHE A 125 2.51 -22.03 0.10
C PHE A 125 2.46 -23.55 -0.03
N THR A 126 3.14 -24.05 -1.06
CA THR A 126 3.34 -25.50 -1.18
C THR A 126 4.29 -25.95 -0.08
N GLU A 127 3.95 -27.06 0.56
CA GLU A 127 4.80 -27.65 1.59
C GLU A 127 6.04 -28.30 0.94
N PRO A 128 7.23 -28.18 1.56
CA PRO A 128 8.40 -28.93 1.13
C PRO A 128 8.12 -30.43 1.11
N LYS A 129 8.75 -31.15 0.19
CA LYS A 129 8.64 -32.61 0.17
C LYS A 129 9.39 -33.20 1.37
N LYS A 130 8.96 -34.38 1.84
CA LYS A 130 9.58 -35.09 2.98
C LYS A 130 11.07 -35.42 2.78
N ASP A 131 11.51 -35.45 1.54
CA ASP A 131 12.90 -35.67 1.10
C ASP A 131 13.77 -34.39 1.15
N GLY A 132 13.20 -33.24 1.54
CA GLY A 132 13.89 -31.96 1.60
C GLY A 132 14.00 -31.23 0.26
N SER A 133 13.49 -31.81 -0.84
CA SER A 133 13.49 -31.14 -2.13
C SER A 133 12.41 -30.05 -2.21
N LEU A 134 12.74 -28.93 -2.85
CA LEU A 134 11.81 -27.84 -3.06
C LEU A 134 10.71 -28.24 -4.06
N PRO A 135 9.45 -27.85 -3.81
CA PRO A 135 8.36 -28.17 -4.71
C PRO A 135 8.50 -27.40 -6.03
N HIS A 136 8.01 -27.98 -7.14
CA HIS A 136 8.01 -27.34 -8.46
C HIS A 136 7.06 -26.12 -8.54
N ARG A 137 6.05 -26.09 -7.66
CA ARG A 137 5.08 -24.98 -7.52
C ARG A 137 5.30 -24.27 -6.20
N TRP A 138 5.27 -22.95 -6.22
CA TRP A 138 5.33 -22.11 -5.02
C TRP A 138 4.02 -22.11 -4.24
N TRP A 139 2.90 -22.27 -4.95
CA TRP A 139 1.57 -22.20 -4.36
C TRP A 139 0.73 -23.42 -4.66
N ARG A 140 -0.15 -23.74 -3.72
CA ARG A 140 -1.35 -24.56 -3.93
C ARG A 140 -2.57 -23.67 -3.79
N ARG A 141 -3.55 -23.85 -4.67
CA ARG A 141 -4.81 -23.11 -4.63
C ARG A 141 -6.01 -24.03 -4.72
N VAL A 142 -7.11 -23.61 -4.11
CA VAL A 142 -8.41 -24.30 -4.18
C VAL A 142 -9.46 -23.28 -4.56
N TYR A 143 -10.33 -23.63 -5.52
CA TYR A 143 -11.48 -22.81 -5.89
C TYR A 143 -12.46 -22.75 -4.72
N VAL A 144 -12.99 -21.56 -4.44
CA VAL A 144 -13.98 -21.35 -3.37
C VAL A 144 -15.34 -21.09 -3.99
N GLU A 145 -15.47 -20.01 -4.75
CA GLU A 145 -16.74 -19.59 -5.33
C GLU A 145 -16.53 -18.61 -6.50
N GLU A 146 -17.60 -18.35 -7.24
CA GLU A 146 -17.66 -17.24 -8.17
C GLU A 146 -17.69 -15.94 -7.35
N PHE A 147 -16.75 -15.03 -7.64
CA PHE A 147 -16.67 -13.73 -6.97
C PHE A 147 -17.49 -12.68 -7.70
N TYR A 148 -17.41 -12.69 -9.04
CA TYR A 148 -18.09 -11.75 -9.91
C TYR A 148 -18.57 -12.46 -11.18
N PRO A 149 -19.83 -12.25 -11.61
CA PRO A 149 -20.41 -12.96 -12.74
C PRO A 149 -19.71 -12.61 -14.05
N THR A 150 -20.01 -13.39 -15.09
CA THR A 150 -19.52 -13.08 -16.45
C THR A 150 -20.19 -11.82 -16.98
N VAL A 151 -19.38 -10.81 -17.34
CA VAL A 151 -19.82 -9.52 -17.86
C VAL A 151 -19.11 -9.17 -19.16
N HIS A 152 -19.72 -8.25 -19.92
CA HIS A 152 -19.20 -7.70 -21.17
C HIS A 152 -19.59 -6.21 -21.27
N LEU A 153 -19.08 -5.50 -22.28
CA LEU A 153 -19.47 -4.10 -22.48
C LEU A 153 -20.95 -3.99 -22.83
N GLY A 154 -21.68 -3.12 -22.12
CA GLY A 154 -23.13 -2.94 -22.29
C GLY A 154 -23.98 -3.93 -21.48
N ASP A 155 -23.37 -4.80 -20.68
CA ASP A 155 -24.07 -5.71 -19.79
C ASP A 155 -24.89 -4.97 -18.72
N SER A 156 -26.16 -5.34 -18.54
CA SER A 156 -27.06 -4.64 -17.62
C SER A 156 -26.61 -4.70 -16.16
N PHE A 157 -26.04 -5.83 -15.72
CA PHE A 157 -25.57 -5.98 -14.35
C PHE A 157 -24.35 -5.09 -14.10
N LEU A 158 -23.38 -5.10 -15.02
CA LEU A 158 -22.21 -4.22 -14.93
C LEU A 158 -22.61 -2.74 -14.92
N GLU A 159 -23.51 -2.34 -15.81
CA GLU A 159 -24.00 -0.96 -15.89
C GLU A 159 -24.76 -0.54 -14.62
N GLN A 160 -25.59 -1.42 -14.06
CA GLN A 160 -26.28 -1.17 -12.80
C GLN A 160 -25.29 -0.96 -11.66
N MET A 161 -24.26 -1.80 -11.54
CA MET A 161 -23.22 -1.67 -10.53
C MET A 161 -22.44 -0.36 -10.67
N LEU A 162 -22.16 0.08 -11.89
CA LEU A 162 -21.47 1.35 -12.13
C LEU A 162 -22.32 2.56 -11.78
N VAL A 163 -23.62 2.55 -12.12
CA VAL A 163 -24.55 3.64 -11.83
C VAL A 163 -24.84 3.74 -10.33
N GLN A 164 -25.14 2.61 -9.67
CA GLN A 164 -25.47 2.57 -8.24
C GLN A 164 -24.35 3.15 -7.37
N ASN A 165 -23.09 2.98 -7.80
CA ASN A 165 -21.92 3.45 -7.07
C ASN A 165 -21.34 4.77 -7.58
N GLY A 166 -22.02 5.46 -8.51
CA GLY A 166 -21.55 6.75 -9.06
C GLY A 166 -20.24 6.64 -9.87
N LEU A 167 -19.93 5.47 -10.42
CA LEU A 167 -18.67 5.18 -11.13
C LEU A 167 -18.79 5.34 -12.66
N LYS A 168 -19.99 5.61 -13.15
CA LYS A 168 -20.26 5.86 -14.58
C LYS A 168 -19.98 7.31 -14.99
N ASP A 169 -19.95 8.23 -14.02
CA ASP A 169 -19.84 9.66 -14.30
C ASP A 169 -18.53 10.01 -15.01
N LYS A 170 -18.63 10.94 -15.96
CA LYS A 170 -17.45 11.45 -16.66
C LYS A 170 -16.62 12.23 -15.66
N ALA A 171 -15.41 11.72 -15.37
CA ALA A 171 -14.43 12.46 -14.58
C ALA A 171 -14.30 13.89 -15.14
N PRO A 172 -14.22 14.92 -14.28
CA PRO A 172 -14.08 16.28 -14.74
C PRO A 172 -12.87 16.40 -15.67
N PRO A 173 -12.94 17.26 -16.71
CA PRO A 173 -11.84 17.40 -17.65
C PRO A 173 -10.56 17.75 -16.89
N ARG A 174 -9.54 16.88 -16.98
CA ARG A 174 -8.25 17.12 -16.33
C ARG A 174 -7.68 18.44 -16.85
N ARG A 175 -7.39 19.37 -15.93
CA ARG A 175 -6.81 20.67 -16.26
C ARG A 175 -5.43 20.46 -16.91
N SER A 176 -5.34 20.61 -18.23
CA SER A 176 -4.06 20.52 -18.92
C SER A 176 -3.27 21.79 -18.65
N SER A 177 -2.30 21.72 -17.74
CA SER A 177 -1.36 22.83 -17.53
C SER A 177 -0.38 22.89 -18.71
N LYS A 178 -0.19 24.09 -19.27
CA LYS A 178 0.87 24.34 -20.27
C LYS A 178 2.22 24.67 -19.63
N ALA A 179 2.31 24.70 -18.29
CA ALA A 179 3.55 24.96 -17.58
C ALA A 179 4.65 23.97 -18.00
N TRP A 180 5.87 24.47 -18.17
CA TRP A 180 7.01 23.66 -18.62
C TRP A 180 7.26 22.47 -17.69
N LEU A 181 7.13 22.66 -16.37
CA LEU A 181 7.28 21.61 -15.37
C LEU A 181 6.24 20.49 -15.56
N ALA A 182 4.97 20.84 -15.82
CA ALA A 182 3.91 19.87 -16.06
C ALA A 182 4.11 19.10 -17.39
N ARG A 183 4.83 19.68 -18.36
CA ARG A 183 5.23 18.97 -19.59
C ARG A 183 6.42 18.05 -19.31
N ALA A 184 7.45 18.54 -18.61
CA ALA A 184 8.62 17.76 -18.23
C ALA A 184 8.23 16.53 -17.41
N LEU A 185 7.43 16.70 -16.35
CA LEU A 185 6.91 15.60 -15.53
C LEU A 185 6.07 14.60 -16.33
N ARG A 186 5.33 15.06 -17.34
CA ARG A 186 4.59 14.16 -18.24
C ARG A 186 5.54 13.33 -19.09
N VAL A 187 6.55 13.94 -19.71
CA VAL A 187 7.54 13.24 -20.54
C VAL A 187 8.33 12.23 -19.70
N ILE A 188 8.79 12.64 -18.52
CA ILE A 188 9.46 11.74 -17.57
C ILE A 188 8.52 10.60 -17.17
N GLY A 189 7.26 10.94 -16.83
CA GLY A 189 6.25 9.97 -16.47
C GLY A 189 5.98 8.94 -17.57
N GLU A 190 5.89 9.33 -18.84
CA GLU A 190 5.72 8.38 -19.95
C GLU A 190 6.90 7.42 -20.08
N HIS A 191 8.13 7.89 -19.85
CA HIS A 191 9.31 7.03 -19.90
C HIS A 191 9.38 6.06 -18.71
N VAL A 192 9.07 6.56 -17.51
CA VAL A 192 9.06 5.77 -16.26
C VAL A 192 7.95 4.72 -16.24
N ARG A 193 6.84 4.96 -16.93
CA ARG A 193 5.67 4.05 -16.97
C ARG A 193 5.93 2.68 -17.57
N GLU A 194 6.94 2.54 -18.43
CA GLU A 194 7.29 1.25 -19.03
C GLU A 194 8.20 0.41 -18.10
N MET A 195 8.65 0.97 -16.97
CA MET A 195 9.48 0.27 -15.99
C MET A 195 8.66 -0.23 -14.79
N PRO A 196 8.96 -1.42 -14.26
CA PRO A 196 8.43 -1.88 -12.99
C PRO A 196 8.79 -0.90 -11.86
N ALA A 197 7.79 -0.50 -11.06
CA ALA A 197 7.98 0.49 -10.00
C ALA A 197 9.02 0.09 -8.93
N PRO A 198 9.14 -1.17 -8.49
CA PRO A 198 10.18 -1.56 -7.53
C PRO A 198 11.59 -1.34 -8.08
N LEU A 199 11.83 -1.67 -9.35
CA LEU A 199 13.14 -1.46 -9.98
C LEU A 199 13.50 0.02 -10.02
N LEU A 200 12.54 0.87 -10.41
CA LEU A 200 12.74 2.32 -10.40
C LEU A 200 13.15 2.80 -9.00
N ILE A 201 12.43 2.40 -7.96
CA ILE A 201 12.72 2.88 -6.61
C ILE A 201 14.08 2.37 -6.12
N TRP A 202 14.43 1.11 -6.39
CA TRP A 202 15.76 0.58 -6.06
C TRP A 202 16.87 1.30 -6.81
N THR A 203 16.69 1.61 -8.10
CA THR A 203 17.71 2.36 -8.86
C THR A 203 17.92 3.76 -8.28
N LEU A 204 16.85 4.46 -7.91
CA LEU A 204 16.93 5.76 -7.26
C LEU A 204 17.61 5.67 -5.90
N PHE A 205 17.22 4.69 -5.07
CA PHE A 205 17.80 4.46 -3.76
C PHE A 205 19.30 4.15 -3.86
N CYS A 206 19.68 3.19 -4.70
CA CYS A 206 21.09 2.84 -4.93
C CYS A 206 21.89 4.01 -5.48
N SER A 207 21.32 4.82 -6.38
CA SER A 207 21.99 6.01 -6.91
C SER A 207 22.22 7.08 -5.84
N ALA A 208 21.27 7.29 -4.92
CA ALA A 208 21.45 8.21 -3.81
C ALA A 208 22.54 7.70 -2.86
N VAL A 209 22.52 6.40 -2.52
CA VAL A 209 23.55 5.78 -1.68
C VAL A 209 24.93 5.92 -2.31
N THR A 210 25.09 5.67 -3.62
CA THR A 210 26.39 5.80 -4.27
C THR A 210 26.90 7.24 -4.28
N ILE A 211 26.02 8.23 -4.50
CA ILE A 211 26.39 9.66 -4.42
C ILE A 211 26.85 10.02 -3.00
N CYS A 212 26.12 9.59 -1.97
CA CYS A 212 26.50 9.83 -0.58
C CYS A 212 27.85 9.20 -0.23
N LEU A 213 28.10 7.96 -0.68
CA LEU A 213 29.38 7.28 -0.46
C LEU A 213 30.53 7.99 -1.18
N LEU A 214 30.33 8.42 -2.42
CA LEU A 214 31.35 9.17 -3.16
C LEU A 214 31.67 10.51 -2.48
N ASN A 215 30.65 11.23 -2.01
CA ASN A 215 30.84 12.49 -1.29
C ASN A 215 31.58 12.29 0.04
N ALA A 216 31.28 11.22 0.78
CA ALA A 216 32.01 10.88 2.01
C ALA A 216 33.49 10.56 1.73
N LEU A 217 33.76 9.76 0.70
CA LEU A 217 35.12 9.42 0.30
C LEU A 217 35.91 10.64 -0.22
N TRP A 218 35.26 11.58 -0.91
CA TRP A 218 35.90 12.82 -1.35
C TRP A 218 36.15 13.79 -0.19
N SER A 219 35.25 13.85 0.80
CA SER A 219 35.43 14.65 2.01
C SER A 219 36.63 14.15 2.85
N ASP A 220 36.76 12.83 3.02
CA ASP A 220 37.90 12.24 3.72
C ASP A 220 39.23 12.50 3.01
N LYS A 221 39.24 12.42 1.67
CA LYS A 221 40.44 12.70 0.88
C LYS A 221 40.88 14.17 0.99
N HIS A 222 39.93 15.11 0.99
CA HIS A 222 40.22 16.53 1.23
C HIS A 222 40.77 16.79 2.65
N HIS A 223 40.27 16.09 3.67
CA HIS A 223 40.84 16.17 5.03
C HIS A 223 42.25 15.56 5.12
N GLN A 224 42.52 14.50 4.36
CA GLN A 224 43.82 13.82 4.39
C GLN A 224 44.92 14.62 3.64
N GLU A 225 44.57 15.33 2.57
CA GLU A 225 45.49 16.23 1.85
C GLU A 225 45.83 17.50 2.65
N GLN A 226 44.93 17.97 3.53
CA GLN A 226 45.19 19.11 4.42
C GLN A 226 46.15 18.77 5.59
N HIS A 227 46.25 17.50 6.00
CA HIS A 227 47.10 17.07 7.12
C HIS A 227 48.55 16.68 6.75
N THR A 228 48.95 16.79 5.47
CA THR A 228 50.33 16.56 5.01
C THR A 228 51.22 17.82 4.97
N GLY A 229 50.77 18.96 5.50
CA GLY A 229 51.61 20.13 5.82
C GLY A 229 52.22 20.04 7.23
N PRO A 230 53.38 20.67 7.51
CA PRO A 230 54.13 20.43 8.75
C PRO A 230 53.29 20.74 9.98
N GLN A 231 53.06 19.71 10.80
CA GLN A 231 52.16 19.71 11.95
C GLN A 231 52.61 20.70 13.03
N ASN A 232 51.73 21.65 13.36
CA ASN A 232 51.81 22.41 14.59
C ASN A 232 50.89 21.77 15.64
N LYS A 233 51.43 21.49 16.83
CA LYS A 233 50.84 20.65 17.90
C LYS A 233 49.67 21.28 18.68
N GLU A 234 48.99 22.29 18.16
CA GLU A 234 47.92 23.00 18.90
C GLU A 234 46.50 22.50 18.59
N HIS A 235 46.26 21.82 17.46
CA HIS A 235 44.90 21.47 17.02
C HIS A 235 44.29 20.20 17.64
N LYS A 236 45.01 19.51 18.55
CA LYS A 236 44.50 18.27 19.15
C LYS A 236 43.55 18.52 20.33
N ASP A 237 43.61 19.70 20.94
CA ASP A 237 42.73 20.08 22.05
C ASP A 237 41.42 20.71 21.57
N GLU A 238 41.41 21.47 20.47
CA GLU A 238 40.18 22.04 19.90
C GLU A 238 39.21 20.99 19.36
N LYS A 239 39.71 19.94 18.69
CA LYS A 239 38.84 18.87 18.15
C LYS A 239 38.13 18.08 19.25
N LYS A 240 38.74 17.95 20.44
CA LYS A 240 38.15 17.26 21.59
C LYS A 240 37.07 18.11 22.25
N VAL A 241 37.28 19.43 22.32
CA VAL A 241 36.29 20.38 22.83
C VAL A 241 35.09 20.52 21.88
N GLU A 242 35.31 20.47 20.56
CA GLU A 242 34.21 20.46 19.58
C GLU A 242 33.39 19.16 19.60
N GLU A 243 33.99 17.99 19.81
CA GLU A 243 33.25 16.72 19.96
C GLU A 243 32.43 16.68 21.26
N GLU A 244 32.99 17.17 22.37
CA GLU A 244 32.28 17.26 23.66
C GLU A 244 31.12 18.26 23.60
N THR A 245 31.29 19.43 22.97
CA THR A 245 30.20 20.42 22.80
C THR A 245 29.13 19.97 21.81
N LYS A 246 29.45 19.09 20.85
CA LYS A 246 28.46 18.51 19.94
C LYS A 246 27.64 17.42 20.64
N ALA A 247 28.27 16.59 21.46
CA ALA A 247 27.59 15.59 22.27
C ALA A 247 26.65 16.23 23.31
N GLU A 248 27.10 17.32 23.95
CA GLU A 248 26.29 18.08 24.91
C GLU A 248 25.07 18.74 24.26
N LYS A 249 25.22 19.33 23.06
CA LYS A 249 24.09 19.89 22.31
C LYS A 249 23.07 18.84 21.86
N VAL A 250 23.51 17.62 21.54
CA VAL A 250 22.61 16.52 21.18
C VAL A 250 21.85 16.03 22.40
N ALA A 251 22.51 15.89 23.56
CA ALA A 251 21.85 15.53 24.80
C ALA A 251 20.79 16.56 25.22
N THR A 252 21.10 17.87 25.17
CA THR A 252 20.14 18.93 25.50
C THR A 252 18.96 19.00 24.53
N SER A 253 19.16 18.63 23.26
CA SER A 253 18.06 18.60 22.28
C SER A 253 17.17 17.38 22.41
N GLU A 254 17.71 16.22 22.82
CA GLU A 254 16.91 15.04 23.18
C GLU A 254 16.12 15.27 24.48
N GLU A 255 16.72 15.92 25.48
CA GLU A 255 16.05 16.25 26.75
C GLU A 255 14.89 17.23 26.54
N LYS A 256 15.10 18.24 25.67
CA LYS A 256 14.04 19.19 25.28
C LYS A 256 12.92 18.55 24.46
N LEU A 257 13.25 17.55 23.63
CA LEU A 257 12.24 16.76 22.91
C LEU A 257 11.42 15.88 23.86
N MET A 258 12.04 15.37 24.94
CA MET A 258 11.32 14.60 25.96
C MET A 258 10.42 15.48 26.81
N GLU A 259 10.83 16.71 27.16
CA GLU A 259 9.95 17.67 27.85
C GLU A 259 8.76 18.09 26.98
N GLU A 260 8.95 18.38 25.68
CA GLU A 260 7.84 18.70 24.76
C GLU A 260 6.86 17.52 24.63
N VAL A 261 7.36 16.28 24.62
CA VAL A 261 6.51 15.07 24.56
C VAL A 261 5.77 14.82 25.88
N GLU A 262 6.35 15.16 27.03
CA GLU A 262 5.66 15.09 28.33
C GLU A 262 4.62 16.20 28.51
N GLU A 263 4.84 17.39 27.94
CA GLU A 263 3.86 18.49 27.93
C GLU A 263 2.67 18.15 27.01
N ASP A 264 2.93 17.66 25.81
CA ASP A 264 1.88 17.21 24.87
C ASP A 264 1.04 16.06 25.45
N GLN A 265 1.66 15.15 26.23
CA GLN A 265 0.93 14.06 26.91
C GLN A 265 0.06 14.55 28.06
N LYS A 266 0.47 15.59 28.78
CA LYS A 266 -0.36 16.21 29.84
C LYS A 266 -1.52 17.01 29.27
N ASP A 267 -1.31 17.67 28.14
CA ASP A 267 -2.38 18.40 27.45
C ASP A 267 -3.42 17.44 26.82
N GLU A 268 -3.02 16.25 26.38
CA GLU A 268 -3.95 15.17 25.99
C GLU A 268 -4.72 14.60 27.20
N GLU A 269 -4.07 14.35 28.35
CA GLU A 269 -4.76 13.87 29.57
C GLU A 269 -5.77 14.91 30.11
N LEU A 270 -5.43 16.20 30.09
CA LEU A 270 -6.36 17.27 30.47
C LEU A 270 -7.52 17.44 29.47
N GLY A 271 -7.30 17.11 28.18
CA GLY A 271 -8.35 17.09 27.17
C GLY A 271 -9.36 15.95 27.37
N GLU A 272 -8.88 14.76 27.75
CA GLU A 272 -9.73 13.58 28.01
C GLU A 272 -10.53 13.71 29.32
N GLU A 273 -9.97 14.34 30.37
CA GLU A 273 -10.74 14.60 31.61
C GLU A 273 -11.91 15.60 31.38
N VAL A 274 -11.73 16.58 30.50
CA VAL A 274 -12.77 17.58 30.19
C VAL A 274 -13.86 17.03 29.27
N GLU A 275 -13.55 16.07 28.38
CA GLU A 275 -14.58 15.36 27.61
C GLU A 275 -15.34 14.33 28.46
N ALA A 276 -14.68 13.67 29.42
CA ALA A 276 -15.32 12.73 30.33
C ALA A 276 -16.38 13.41 31.22
N ASP A 277 -16.08 14.59 31.76
CA ASP A 277 -16.99 15.37 32.62
C ASP A 277 -18.23 15.86 31.83
N GLN A 278 -18.04 16.25 30.56
CA GLN A 278 -19.16 16.64 29.68
C GLN A 278 -20.04 15.46 29.26
N THR A 279 -19.49 14.24 29.19
CA THR A 279 -20.30 13.05 28.90
C THR A 279 -21.10 12.55 30.11
N GLU A 280 -20.62 12.77 31.33
CA GLU A 280 -21.37 12.42 32.55
C GLU A 280 -22.57 13.35 32.78
N GLU A 281 -22.44 14.66 32.54
CA GLU A 281 -23.58 15.61 32.62
C GLU A 281 -24.69 15.27 31.58
N VAL A 282 -24.32 14.82 30.38
CA VAL A 282 -25.29 14.48 29.32
C VAL A 282 -25.98 13.12 29.58
N GLU A 283 -25.36 12.22 30.34
CA GLU A 283 -25.98 10.94 30.74
C GLU A 283 -26.89 11.07 31.97
N GLU A 284 -26.66 12.04 32.86
CA GLU A 284 -27.59 12.34 33.97
C GLU A 284 -28.88 13.01 33.46
N ASP A 285 -28.78 13.98 32.56
CA ASP A 285 -29.95 14.64 31.94
C ASP A 285 -30.85 13.66 31.17
N GLN A 286 -30.27 12.65 30.53
CA GLN A 286 -31.03 11.61 29.80
C GLN A 286 -31.67 10.57 30.71
N LYS A 287 -31.16 10.37 31.94
CA LYS A 287 -31.77 9.46 32.92
C LYS A 287 -32.96 10.11 33.61
N GLU A 288 -32.90 11.40 33.91
CA GLU A 288 -34.06 12.13 34.46
C GLU A 288 -35.23 12.21 33.45
N GLU A 289 -34.96 12.37 32.14
CA GLU A 289 -36.02 12.43 31.12
C GLU A 289 -36.73 11.07 30.87
N VAL A 290 -36.09 9.96 31.28
CA VAL A 290 -36.64 8.60 31.13
C VAL A 290 -37.42 8.16 32.37
N GLU A 291 -37.05 8.60 33.58
CA GLU A 291 -37.83 8.34 34.79
C GLU A 291 -39.16 9.10 34.82
N ASP A 292 -39.23 10.31 34.25
CA ASP A 292 -40.50 11.07 34.19
C ASP A 292 -41.50 10.48 33.18
N LYS A 293 -41.03 9.79 32.13
CA LYS A 293 -41.88 9.11 31.13
C LYS A 293 -42.42 7.75 31.58
N GLN A 294 -41.97 7.22 32.72
CA GLN A 294 -42.48 5.96 33.29
C GLN A 294 -43.51 6.16 34.41
N LYS A 295 -43.86 7.41 34.75
CA LYS A 295 -44.81 7.76 35.82
C LYS A 295 -46.16 8.33 35.37
N GLU A 296 -46.42 8.44 34.06
CA GLU A 296 -47.74 8.79 33.50
C GLU A 296 -48.51 7.57 32.95
#